data_AF-A0A9Q9HX95-F1
#
_entry.id   AF-A0A9Q9HX95-F1
#
_cell.length_a   1.000
_cell.length_b   1.000
_cell.length_c   1.000
_cell.angle_alpha   90.00
_cell.angle_beta   90.00
_cell.angle_gamma   90.00
#
_symmetry.space_group_name_H-M   'P 1'
#
loop_
_entity.id
_entity.type
_entity.pdbx_description
1 polymer ?
#
loop_
_entity_poly.entity_id
_entity_poly.type
_entity_poly.pdbx_seq_one_letter_code
_entity_poly.pdbx_strand_id
1 'polypeptide(L)'
;MGKLKGRAVKSRLQAAPSRFRKAPSTEAQRSQQRDVEQPWRAWYKTARWQKLRLKILIRDGWRCQETGERLSGKYPSQNSPVVDHKRPHRGDPDLFWDERNLQSVSKSYHDGVKQSIEKRGMA
;
A
#
# COMPACT_ATOMS: atom_id res chain seq x y z
N MET A 1 8.72 16.44 74.53
CA MET A 1 9.41 15.46 73.65
C MET A 1 8.39 14.48 73.11
N GLY A 2 8.37 14.24 71.79
CA GLY A 2 7.51 13.24 71.15
C GLY A 2 7.22 13.56 69.69
N LYS A 3 8.16 13.29 68.78
CA LYS A 3 7.94 13.43 67.32
C LYS A 3 7.29 12.14 66.78
N LEU A 4 6.06 12.23 66.26
CA LEU A 4 5.45 11.14 65.50
C LEU A 4 6.05 11.10 64.09
N LYS A 5 6.80 10.03 63.78
CA LYS A 5 7.31 9.72 62.44
C LYS A 5 6.16 9.16 61.60
N GLY A 6 5.62 9.97 60.67
CA GLY A 6 4.71 9.49 59.63
C GLY A 6 5.43 8.49 58.71
N ARG A 7 4.99 7.23 58.72
CA ARG A 7 5.48 6.19 57.80
C ARG A 7 4.73 6.33 56.48
N ALA A 8 5.36 6.91 55.46
CA ALA A 8 4.77 7.02 54.14
C ALA A 8 4.52 5.63 53.55
N VAL A 9 3.25 5.33 53.23
CA VAL A 9 2.85 4.14 52.48
C VAL A 9 3.28 4.35 51.04
N LYS A 10 4.22 3.55 50.54
CA LYS A 10 4.62 3.57 49.13
C LYS A 10 3.45 3.05 48.30
N SER A 11 2.88 3.90 47.43
CA SER A 11 1.89 3.49 46.43
C SER A 11 2.46 2.33 45.60
N ARG A 12 1.76 1.20 45.60
CA ARG A 12 2.07 -0.02 44.82
C ARG A 12 1.16 -0.18 43.60
N LEU A 13 0.57 0.91 43.13
CA LEU A 13 -0.20 0.89 41.88
C LEU A 13 0.78 0.85 40.70
N GLN A 14 1.00 -0.35 40.15
CA GLN A 14 1.64 -0.48 38.84
C GLN A 14 0.66 0.08 37.79
N ALA A 15 1.12 1.04 36.98
CA ALA A 15 0.32 1.56 35.88
C ALA A 15 -0.07 0.41 34.94
N ALA A 16 -1.36 0.27 34.65
CA ALA A 16 -1.84 -0.74 33.71
C ALA A 16 -1.14 -0.55 32.35
N PRO A 17 -0.71 -1.62 31.67
CA PRO A 17 -0.10 -1.49 30.36
C PRO A 17 -1.10 -0.80 29.42
N SER A 18 -0.64 0.24 28.74
CA SER A 18 -1.45 0.95 27.74
C SER A 18 -1.98 -0.05 26.71
N ARG A 19 -3.31 -0.19 26.65
CA ARG A 19 -3.99 -1.04 25.66
C ARG A 19 -3.95 -0.43 24.25
N PHE A 20 -3.45 0.79 24.11
CA PHE A 20 -3.28 1.43 22.82
C PHE A 20 -1.97 0.95 22.19
N ARG A 21 -2.09 0.19 21.10
CA ARG A 21 -0.94 -0.14 20.24
C ARG A 21 -0.27 1.16 19.81
N LYS A 22 1.02 1.30 20.12
CA LYS A 22 1.80 2.48 19.73
C LYS A 22 1.81 2.54 18.20
N ALA A 23 1.39 3.67 17.64
CA ALA A 23 1.40 3.87 16.20
C ALA A 23 2.83 3.66 15.65
N PRO A 24 2.99 3.05 14.46
CA PRO A 24 4.31 2.85 13.86
C PRO A 24 5.03 4.18 13.65
N SER A 25 6.21 4.33 14.24
CA SER A 25 6.95 5.59 14.25
C SER A 25 7.81 5.80 13.00
N THR A 26 8.08 4.75 12.23
CA THR A 26 8.92 4.79 11.01
C THR A 26 8.17 4.26 9.79
N GLU A 27 8.63 4.63 8.59
CA GLU A 27 8.04 4.10 7.33
C GLU A 27 8.26 2.59 7.18
N ALA A 28 9.40 2.06 7.64
CA ALA A 28 9.67 0.63 7.64
C ALA A 28 8.62 -0.14 8.47
N GLN A 29 8.31 0.36 9.67
CA GLN A 29 7.27 -0.22 10.53
C GLN A 29 5.89 -0.12 9.89
N ARG A 30 5.54 1.03 9.28
CA ARG A 30 4.29 1.19 8.53
C ARG A 30 4.18 0.20 7.37
N SER A 31 5.27 0.00 6.63
CA SER A 31 5.29 -0.96 5.52
C SER A 31 5.16 -2.40 5.99
N GLN A 32 5.83 -2.78 7.07
CA GLN A 32 5.69 -4.12 7.67
C GLN A 32 4.25 -4.36 8.14
N GLN A 33 3.65 -3.38 8.81
CA GLN A 33 2.25 -3.45 9.25
C GLN A 33 1.30 -3.65 8.05
N ARG A 34 1.49 -2.89 6.95
CA ARG A 34 0.70 -3.07 5.73
C ARG A 34 0.89 -4.46 5.12
N ASP A 35 2.10 -5.00 5.10
CA ASP A 35 2.36 -6.34 4.57
C ASP A 35 1.65 -7.43 5.41
N VAL A 36 1.49 -7.21 6.73
CA VAL A 36 0.70 -8.09 7.62
C VAL A 36 -0.80 -7.94 7.42
N GLU A 37 -1.30 -6.69 7.35
CA GLU A 37 -2.73 -6.40 7.22
C GLU A 37 -3.28 -6.71 5.81
N GLN A 38 -2.41 -6.68 4.80
CA GLN A 38 -2.76 -6.87 3.40
C GLN A 38 -1.91 -8.00 2.80
N PRO A 39 -2.21 -9.27 3.13
CA PRO A 39 -1.40 -10.41 2.70
C PRO A 39 -1.27 -10.53 1.18
N TRP A 40 -2.27 -10.04 0.43
CA TRP A 40 -2.23 -9.96 -1.03
C TRP A 40 -1.09 -9.11 -1.60
N ARG A 41 -0.45 -8.25 -0.80
CA ARG A 41 0.76 -7.51 -1.21
C ARG A 41 1.90 -8.46 -1.60
N ALA A 42 1.92 -9.67 -1.06
CA ALA A 42 2.86 -10.70 -1.45
C ALA A 42 2.68 -11.12 -2.93
N TRP A 43 1.48 -11.03 -3.50
CA TRP A 43 1.23 -11.43 -4.89
C TRP A 43 2.02 -10.60 -5.89
N TYR A 44 2.23 -9.31 -5.62
CA TYR A 44 3.08 -8.43 -6.45
C TYR A 44 4.55 -8.86 -6.50
N LYS A 45 5.01 -9.69 -5.55
CA LYS A 45 6.40 -10.19 -5.48
C LYS A 45 6.57 -11.52 -6.24
N THR A 46 5.48 -12.12 -6.73
CA THR A 46 5.52 -13.44 -7.37
C THR A 46 5.98 -13.39 -8.82
N ALA A 47 6.59 -14.49 -9.30
CA ALA A 47 6.91 -14.65 -10.72
C ALA A 47 5.66 -14.63 -11.62
N ARG A 48 4.52 -15.10 -11.11
CA ARG A 48 3.22 -15.03 -11.82
C ARG A 48 2.85 -13.58 -12.13
N TRP A 49 2.96 -12.69 -11.14
CA TRP A 49 2.72 -11.26 -11.35
C TRP A 49 3.70 -10.65 -12.32
N GLN A 50 4.99 -10.97 -12.23
CA GLN A 50 6.00 -10.43 -13.16
C GLN A 50 5.70 -10.80 -14.62
N LYS A 51 5.31 -12.06 -14.88
CA LYS A 51 4.90 -12.54 -16.20
C LYS A 51 3.62 -11.84 -16.68
N LEU A 52 2.60 -11.77 -15.81
CA LEU A 52 1.34 -11.10 -16.11
C LEU A 52 1.55 -9.62 -16.42
N ARG A 53 2.33 -8.91 -15.61
CA ARG A 53 2.69 -7.51 -15.83
C ARG A 53 3.30 -7.29 -17.21
N LEU A 54 4.26 -8.14 -17.61
CA LEU A 54 4.86 -8.05 -18.94
C LEU A 54 3.83 -8.32 -20.05
N LYS A 55 2.97 -9.33 -19.88
CA LYS A 55 1.90 -9.64 -20.82
C LYS A 55 0.97 -8.44 -21.06
N ILE A 56 0.54 -7.77 -19.99
CA ILE A 56 -0.32 -6.57 -20.09
C ILE A 56 0.40 -5.42 -20.80
N LEU A 57 1.67 -5.16 -20.48
CA LEU A 57 2.45 -4.11 -21.17
C LEU A 57 2.61 -4.37 -22.66
N ILE A 58 2.80 -5.64 -23.06
CA ILE A 58 2.88 -6.04 -24.46
C ILE A 58 1.52 -5.89 -25.14
N ARG A 59 0.44 -6.39 -24.52
CA ARG A 59 -0.95 -6.26 -25.02
C ARG A 59 -1.30 -4.81 -25.31
N ASP A 60 -0.93 -3.92 -24.39
CA ASP A 60 -1.24 -2.50 -24.45
C ASP A 60 -0.22 -1.70 -25.30
N GLY A 61 0.73 -2.38 -25.95
CA GLY A 61 1.68 -1.78 -26.88
C GLY A 61 2.64 -0.79 -26.22
N TRP A 62 2.93 -0.95 -24.93
CA TRP A 62 3.72 0.00 -24.13
C TRP A 62 3.17 1.43 -24.20
N ARG A 63 1.85 1.59 -24.14
CA ARG A 63 1.17 2.88 -24.13
C ARG A 63 0.20 2.99 -22.96
N CYS A 64 0.17 4.15 -22.33
CA CYS A 64 -0.81 4.44 -21.31
C CYS A 64 -2.22 4.35 -21.92
N GLN A 65 -3.07 3.50 -21.34
CA GLN A 65 -4.43 3.29 -21.86
C GLN A 65 -5.36 4.49 -21.61
N GLU A 66 -4.95 5.40 -20.72
CA GLU A 66 -5.74 6.55 -20.30
C GLU A 66 -5.30 7.84 -21.01
N THR A 67 -3.98 8.02 -21.22
CA THR A 67 -3.42 9.24 -21.82
C THR A 67 -2.86 9.03 -23.24
N GLY A 68 -2.68 7.78 -23.68
CA GLY A 68 -2.07 7.44 -24.97
C GLY A 68 -0.54 7.60 -25.04
N GLU A 69 0.10 8.11 -23.98
CA GLU A 69 1.54 8.36 -23.96
C GLU A 69 2.37 7.07 -24.01
N ARG A 70 3.59 7.17 -24.53
CA ARG A 70 4.49 6.01 -24.63
C ARG A 70 5.19 5.73 -23.30
N LEU A 71 5.11 4.48 -22.87
CA LEU A 71 5.70 3.98 -21.62
C LEU A 71 7.12 3.46 -21.86
N SER A 72 8.10 4.35 -21.88
CA SER A 72 9.52 4.00 -22.10
C SER A 72 10.45 4.40 -20.97
N GLY A 73 9.90 4.97 -19.89
CA GLY A 73 10.67 5.47 -18.77
C GLY A 73 11.28 4.40 -17.87
N LYS A 74 12.49 4.64 -17.35
CA LYS A 74 13.04 3.86 -16.23
C LYS A 74 12.35 4.30 -14.93
N TYR A 75 11.86 3.35 -14.14
CA TYR A 75 11.29 3.66 -12.83
C TYR A 75 12.30 4.45 -11.96
N PRO A 76 11.90 5.54 -11.29
CA PRO A 76 10.54 6.08 -11.11
C PRO A 76 10.21 7.29 -12.01
N SER A 77 10.63 7.34 -13.28
CA SER A 77 10.28 8.46 -14.17
C SER A 77 8.77 8.56 -14.41
N GLN A 78 8.30 9.75 -14.80
CA GLN A 78 6.88 10.02 -15.02
C GLN A 78 6.24 9.09 -16.05
N ASN A 79 6.93 8.84 -17.16
CA ASN A 79 6.52 7.93 -18.23
C ASN A 79 6.97 6.47 -18.00
N SER A 80 7.37 6.10 -16.78
CA SER A 80 7.70 4.70 -16.49
C SER A 80 6.43 3.83 -16.47
N PRO A 81 6.50 2.59 -17.00
CA PRO A 81 5.35 1.71 -17.11
C PRO A 81 4.89 1.20 -15.74
N VAL A 82 3.60 1.38 -15.45
CA VAL A 82 2.90 0.78 -14.30
C VAL A 82 1.76 -0.07 -14.84
N VAL A 83 1.49 -1.21 -14.21
CA VAL A 83 0.29 -2.01 -14.49
C VAL A 83 -0.63 -1.86 -13.30
N ASP A 84 -1.83 -1.38 -13.59
CA ASP A 84 -2.82 -0.92 -12.63
C ASP A 84 -4.09 -1.78 -12.72
N HIS A 85 -4.76 -1.95 -11.57
CA HIS A 85 -6.08 -2.58 -11.51
C HIS A 85 -7.17 -1.53 -11.69
N LYS A 86 -7.97 -1.62 -12.76
CA LYS A 86 -9.12 -0.75 -13.03
C LYS A 86 -10.07 -0.73 -11.84
N ARG A 87 -10.50 -1.93 -11.39
CA ARG A 87 -11.27 -2.13 -10.16
C ARG A 87 -10.32 -2.57 -9.04
N PRO A 88 -10.30 -1.87 -7.88
CA PRO A 88 -9.48 -2.28 -6.75
C PRO A 88 -9.84 -3.69 -6.28
N HIS A 89 -8.86 -4.59 -6.27
CA HIS A 89 -9.09 -5.99 -5.96
C HIS A 89 -9.37 -6.25 -4.47
N ARG A 90 -8.85 -5.43 -3.53
CA ARG A 90 -9.11 -5.54 -2.07
C ARG A 90 -8.90 -6.95 -1.47
N GLY A 91 -7.97 -7.71 -2.05
CA GLY A 91 -7.70 -9.11 -1.65
C GLY A 91 -8.50 -10.17 -2.39
N ASP A 92 -9.41 -9.80 -3.30
CA ASP A 92 -10.07 -10.71 -4.22
C ASP A 92 -9.03 -11.21 -5.28
N PRO A 93 -8.74 -12.52 -5.33
CA PRO A 93 -7.79 -13.07 -6.29
C PRO A 93 -8.31 -12.99 -7.74
N ASP A 94 -9.62 -13.11 -7.97
CA ASP A 94 -10.17 -13.12 -9.33
C ASP A 94 -9.99 -11.73 -9.96
N LEU A 95 -10.26 -10.68 -9.20
CA LEU A 95 -9.97 -9.30 -9.62
C LEU A 95 -8.47 -9.02 -9.75
N PHE A 96 -7.63 -9.64 -8.91
CA PHE A 96 -6.20 -9.41 -8.95
C PHE A 96 -5.54 -9.98 -10.22
N TRP A 97 -5.96 -11.19 -10.61
CA TRP A 97 -5.38 -11.94 -11.72
C TRP A 97 -6.11 -11.75 -13.05
N ASP A 98 -7.30 -11.13 -13.07
CA ASP A 98 -8.05 -10.88 -14.31
C ASP A 98 -7.35 -9.85 -15.20
N GLU A 99 -6.89 -10.31 -16.37
CA GLU A 99 -6.25 -9.48 -17.38
C GLU A 99 -7.14 -8.33 -17.85
N ARG A 100 -8.45 -8.51 -17.87
CA ARG A 100 -9.41 -7.47 -18.29
C ARG A 100 -9.53 -6.36 -17.25
N ASN A 101 -9.27 -6.68 -15.99
CA ASN A 101 -9.19 -5.73 -14.90
C ASN A 101 -7.84 -4.99 -14.85
N LEU A 102 -6.86 -5.39 -15.66
CA LEU A 102 -5.53 -4.79 -15.69
C LEU A 102 -5.36 -3.83 -16.89
N GLN A 103 -4.63 -2.75 -16.67
CA GLN A 103 -4.25 -1.78 -17.71
C GLN A 103 -2.84 -1.25 -17.50
N SER A 104 -2.13 -0.96 -18.59
CA SER A 104 -0.88 -0.21 -18.49
C SER A 104 -1.12 1.29 -18.46
N VAL A 105 -0.50 1.96 -17.49
CA VAL A 105 -0.55 3.40 -17.31
C VAL A 105 0.84 3.96 -17.01
N SER A 106 1.02 5.26 -17.17
CA SER A 106 2.23 5.93 -16.72
C SER A 106 2.21 6.14 -15.21
N LYS A 107 3.40 6.27 -14.61
CA LYS A 107 3.53 6.57 -13.19
C LYS A 107 2.88 7.91 -12.82
N SER A 108 2.99 8.93 -13.69
CA SER A 108 2.35 10.24 -13.47
C SER A 108 0.83 10.13 -13.39
N TYR A 109 0.20 9.39 -14.31
CA TYR A 109 -1.25 9.15 -14.26
C TYR A 109 -1.64 8.35 -13.02
N HIS A 110 -0.92 7.25 -12.75
CA HIS A 110 -1.22 6.35 -11.64
C HIS A 110 -1.16 7.05 -10.28
N ASP A 111 -0.10 7.81 -10.01
CA ASP A 111 0.10 8.44 -8.70
C ASP A 111 -0.75 9.70 -8.50
N GLY A 112 -1.15 10.37 -9.58
CA GLY A 112 -1.91 11.62 -9.53
C GLY A 112 -3.40 11.44 -9.81
N VAL A 113 -3.74 11.19 -11.08
CA VAL A 113 -5.12 11.20 -11.58
C VAL A 113 -5.92 10.06 -10.96
N LYS A 114 -5.39 8.84 -11.02
CA LYS A 114 -6.10 7.67 -10.50
C LYS A 114 -6.36 7.76 -9.00
N GLN A 115 -5.35 8.12 -8.21
CA GLN A 115 -5.53 8.31 -6.77
C GLN A 115 -6.59 9.38 -6.45
N SER A 116 -6.73 10.40 -7.30
CA SER A 116 -7.79 11.42 -7.15
C SER A 116 -9.18 10.84 -7.43
N ILE A 117 -9.32 10.07 -8.52
CA ILE A 117 -10.57 9.41 -8.91
C ILE A 117 -11.03 8.43 -7.83
N GLU A 118 -10.12 7.60 -7.31
CA GLU A 118 -10.40 6.63 -6.24
C GLU A 118 -10.84 7.32 -4.94
N LYS A 119 -10.20 8.44 -4.55
CA LYS A 119 -10.60 9.23 -3.37
C LYS A 119 -11.99 9.86 -3.52
N ARG A 120 -12.39 10.19 -4.74
CA ARG A 120 -13.71 10.77 -5.05
C ARG A 120 -14.80 9.71 -5.26
N GLY A 121 -14.44 8.41 -5.24
CA GLY A 121 -15.38 7.31 -5.46
C GLY A 121 -15.89 7.22 -6.90
N MET A 122 -15.15 7.76 -7.87
CA MET A 122 -15.53 7.81 -9.29
C MET A 122 -14.80 6.73 -10.13
N ALA A 123 -14.23 5.73 -9.47
CA ALA A 123 -13.46 4.63 -10.08
C ALA A 123 -14.35 3.43 -10.41
#